data_AF-A5FT36-F1
#
_entry.id   AF-A5FT36-F1
#
_cell.length_a   1.000
_cell.length_b   1.000
_cell.length_c   1.000
_cell.angle_alpha   90.00
_cell.angle_beta   90.00
_cell.angle_gamma   90.00
#
_symmetry.space_group_name_H-M   'P 1'
#
loop_
_entity.id
_entity.type
_entity.pdbx_description
1 polymer ?
#
loop_
_entity_poly.entity_id
_entity_poly.type
_entity_poly.pdbx_seq_one_letter_code
_entity_poly.pdbx_strand_id
1 'polypeptide(L)'
;MTTKILALTDALGNLVRFRLMPGNRYDSIEVPPLIDNVEFGGLIADKAFDSNALVAELNERGARIGISQHPARALKLKIDHETYKWRHLIENFFCMLRGHFGMGSERF
;
A
#
# COMPACT_ATOMS: atom_id res chain seq x y z
N MET A 1 10.20 18.26 -11.68
CA MET A 1 8.89 17.73 -11.25
C MET A 1 9.06 16.25 -10.99
N THR A 2 8.79 15.77 -9.79
CA THR A 2 8.85 14.33 -9.46
C THR A 2 7.46 13.72 -9.60
N THR A 3 7.35 12.55 -10.20
CA THR A 3 6.10 11.80 -10.34
C THR A 3 6.19 10.60 -9.41
N LYS A 4 5.20 10.42 -8.54
CA LYS A 4 5.07 9.24 -7.67
C LYS A 4 4.19 8.20 -8.37
N ILE A 5 4.52 6.94 -8.15
CA ILE A 5 3.76 5.80 -8.68
C ILE A 5 3.07 5.14 -7.49
N LEU A 6 1.74 5.19 -7.47
CA LEU A 6 0.90 4.40 -6.59
C LEU A 6 0.64 3.04 -7.23
N ALA A 7 0.93 1.90 -6.62
CA ALA A 7 0.81 0.57 -7.21
C ALA A 7 0.23 -0.42 -6.21
N LEU A 8 -0.71 -1.22 -6.68
CA LEU A 8 -1.35 -2.30 -5.96
C LEU A 8 -0.92 -3.61 -6.60
N THR A 9 -0.38 -4.50 -5.78
CA THR A 9 0.03 -5.83 -6.21
C THR A 9 -0.78 -6.89 -5.49
N ASP A 10 -1.03 -8.01 -6.16
CA ASP A 10 -1.59 -9.20 -5.53
C ASP A 10 -0.54 -9.89 -4.63
N ALA A 11 -0.99 -10.83 -3.79
CA ALA A 11 -0.15 -11.67 -2.95
C ALA A 11 0.95 -12.43 -3.72
N LEU A 12 0.76 -12.70 -5.01
CA LEU A 12 1.78 -13.32 -5.88
C LEU A 12 2.81 -12.32 -6.46
N GLY A 13 2.67 -11.03 -6.17
CA GLY A 13 3.54 -9.98 -6.71
C GLY A 13 3.19 -9.52 -8.13
N ASN A 14 1.99 -9.86 -8.61
CA ASN A 14 1.49 -9.38 -9.90
C ASN A 14 0.86 -7.98 -9.74
N LEU A 15 1.10 -7.08 -10.70
CA LEU A 15 0.47 -5.77 -10.70
C LEU A 15 -1.03 -5.89 -10.96
N VAL A 16 -1.84 -5.41 -10.01
CA VAL A 16 -3.30 -5.35 -10.16
C VAL A 16 -3.70 -4.00 -10.73
N ARG A 17 -3.20 -2.92 -10.13
CA ARG A 17 -3.56 -1.55 -10.52
C ARG A 17 -2.46 -0.58 -10.14
N PHE A 18 -2.29 0.51 -10.89
CA PHE A 18 -1.41 1.60 -10.48
C PHE A 18 -2.00 2.95 -10.89
N ARG A 19 -1.58 4.01 -10.20
CA ARG A 19 -1.92 5.41 -10.47
C ARG A 19 -0.64 6.24 -10.48
N LEU A 20 -0.55 7.17 -11.42
CA LEU A 20 0.53 8.15 -11.47
C LEU A 20 0.06 9.43 -10.79
N MET A 21 0.91 10.00 -9.94
CA MET A 21 0.57 11.15 -9.12
C MET A 21 1.68 12.20 -9.19
N PRO A 22 1.33 13.51 -9.18
CA PRO A 22 2.33 14.54 -9.01
C PRO A 22 2.95 14.43 -7.61
N GLY A 23 4.27 14.50 -7.50
CA GLY A 23 5.02 14.17 -6.28
C GLY A 23 4.75 15.05 -5.05
N ASN A 24 3.95 16.10 -5.19
CA ASN A 24 3.49 16.95 -4.09
C ASN A 24 2.15 16.48 -3.48
N ARG A 25 1.57 15.38 -3.97
CA ARG A 25 0.27 14.88 -3.53
C ARG A 25 0.43 13.80 -2.47
N TYR A 26 -0.40 13.88 -1.42
CA TYR A 26 -0.38 12.91 -0.33
C TYR A 26 -0.95 11.56 -0.78
N ASP A 27 -0.21 10.49 -0.45
CA ASP A 27 -0.54 9.13 -0.86
C ASP A 27 -1.89 8.66 -0.29
N SER A 28 -2.28 9.13 0.92
CA SER A 28 -3.57 8.81 1.55
C SER A 28 -4.81 9.21 0.74
N ILE A 29 -4.72 10.20 -0.14
CA ILE A 29 -5.86 10.66 -0.96
C ILE A 29 -6.16 9.66 -2.09
N GLU A 30 -5.14 8.95 -2.53
CA GLU A 30 -5.16 8.21 -3.79
C GLU A 30 -5.27 6.70 -3.57
N VAL A 31 -5.14 6.24 -2.33
CA VAL A 31 -5.38 4.86 -1.90
C VAL A 31 -6.84 4.42 -2.05
N PRO A 32 -7.85 5.12 -1.48
CA PRO A 32 -9.25 4.70 -1.62
C PRO A 32 -9.66 4.41 -3.08
N PRO A 33 -9.37 5.28 -4.07
CA PRO A 33 -9.68 4.98 -5.47
C PRO A 33 -8.75 3.95 -6.13
N LEU A 34 -7.60 3.61 -5.54
CA LEU A 34 -6.76 2.50 -5.97
C LEU A 34 -7.38 1.15 -5.58
N ILE A 35 -7.96 1.06 -4.37
CA ILE A 35 -8.62 -0.14 -3.83
C ILE A 35 -10.13 -0.20 -4.12
N ASP A 36 -10.68 0.85 -4.74
CA ASP A 36 -12.05 0.91 -5.22
C ASP A 36 -12.32 -0.20 -6.25
N ASN A 37 -13.41 -0.94 -6.05
CA ASN A 37 -13.80 -2.11 -6.84
C ASN A 37 -12.76 -3.25 -6.93
N VAL A 38 -11.83 -3.33 -5.97
CA VAL A 38 -10.92 -4.47 -5.84
C VAL A 38 -11.37 -5.36 -4.69
N GLU A 39 -11.59 -6.64 -4.96
CA GLU A 39 -11.85 -7.66 -3.92
C GLU A 39 -10.52 -8.21 -3.39
N PHE A 40 -10.29 -8.08 -2.09
CA PHE A 40 -9.09 -8.60 -1.43
C PHE A 40 -9.40 -8.99 0.01
N GLY A 41 -8.74 -10.06 0.49
CA GLY A 41 -8.87 -10.52 1.88
C GLY A 41 -7.97 -9.79 2.87
N GLY A 42 -7.04 -8.96 2.39
CA GLY A 42 -6.16 -8.15 3.23
C GLY A 42 -5.28 -7.19 2.43
N LEU A 43 -4.83 -6.13 3.09
CA LEU A 43 -3.98 -5.09 2.51
C LEU A 43 -2.71 -4.91 3.35
N ILE A 44 -1.54 -4.96 2.69
CA ILE A 44 -0.23 -4.67 3.29
C ILE A 44 0.25 -3.33 2.76
N ALA A 45 0.61 -2.42 3.66
CA ALA A 45 1.15 -1.11 3.29
C ALA A 45 2.13 -0.57 4.34
N ASP A 46 2.92 0.42 3.95
CA ASP A 46 3.85 1.15 4.78
C ASP A 46 3.13 2.06 5.79
N LYS A 47 3.90 2.50 6.77
CA LYS A 47 3.46 3.43 7.81
C LYS A 47 2.94 4.75 7.24
N ALA A 48 3.42 5.19 6.08
CA ALA A 48 2.88 6.38 5.42
C ALA A 48 1.37 6.28 5.12
N PHE A 49 0.84 5.06 4.99
CA PHE A 49 -0.56 4.77 4.71
C PHE A 49 -1.40 4.52 5.97
N ASP A 50 -0.84 4.72 7.16
CA ASP A 50 -1.51 4.56 8.46
C ASP A 50 -2.58 5.65 8.69
N SER A 51 -3.69 5.57 7.95
CA SER A 51 -4.80 6.52 8.04
C SER A 51 -6.02 5.85 8.69
N ASN A 52 -6.71 6.59 9.57
CA ASN A 52 -7.92 6.07 10.22
C ASN A 52 -9.05 5.81 9.23
N ALA A 53 -9.17 6.61 8.17
CA ALA A 53 -10.15 6.41 7.10
C ALA A 53 -9.90 5.09 6.35
N LEU A 54 -8.65 4.82 5.97
CA LEU A 54 -8.29 3.57 5.30
C LEU A 54 -8.53 2.36 6.20
N VAL A 55 -8.17 2.46 7.48
CA VAL A 55 -8.42 1.38 8.45
C VAL A 55 -9.92 1.15 8.66
N ALA A 56 -10.74 2.19 8.71
CA ALA A 56 -12.19 2.05 8.80
C ALA A 56 -12.74 1.34 7.56
N GLU A 57 -12.35 1.77 6.36
CA GLU A 57 -12.77 1.15 5.10
C GLU A 57 -12.36 -0.34 5.03
N LEU A 58 -11.14 -0.68 5.44
CA LEU A 58 -10.68 -2.06 5.48
C LEU A 58 -11.48 -2.92 6.48
N ASN A 59 -11.84 -2.34 7.63
CA ASN A 59 -12.69 -3.04 8.60
C ASN A 59 -14.11 -3.23 8.07
N GLU A 60 -14.71 -2.22 7.43
CA GLU A 60 -16.04 -2.33 6.81
C GLU A 60 -16.07 -3.39 5.71
N ARG A 61 -14.98 -3.52 4.95
CA ARG A 61 -14.81 -4.58 3.94
C ARG A 61 -14.50 -5.95 4.53
N GLY A 62 -14.19 -6.06 5.83
CA GLY A 62 -13.76 -7.30 6.47
C GLY A 62 -12.36 -7.76 6.05
N ALA A 63 -11.52 -6.86 5.52
CA ALA A 63 -10.18 -7.16 5.05
C ALA A 63 -9.15 -7.13 6.20
N ARG A 64 -8.14 -8.01 6.15
CA ARG A 64 -7.02 -8.00 7.10
C ARG A 64 -6.13 -6.78 6.90
N ILE A 65 -5.76 -6.13 8.00
CA ILE A 65 -4.97 -4.90 7.97
C ILE A 65 -3.51 -5.24 8.30
N GLY A 66 -2.67 -5.23 7.27
CA GLY A 66 -1.21 -5.44 7.34
C GLY A 66 -0.41 -4.14 7.22
N ILE A 67 -0.94 -3.03 7.75
CA ILE A 67 -0.33 -1.70 7.63
C ILE A 67 0.56 -1.42 8.83
N SER A 68 1.82 -1.03 8.61
CA SER A 68 2.71 -0.62 9.70
C SER A 68 2.15 0.61 10.42
N GLN A 69 2.17 0.63 11.75
CA GLN A 69 1.48 1.66 12.52
C GLN A 69 2.39 2.75 13.05
N HIS A 70 1.91 3.99 13.06
CA HIS A 70 2.60 5.08 13.73
C HIS A 70 2.67 4.81 15.25
N PRO A 71 3.83 4.99 15.91
CA PRO A 71 3.98 4.68 17.34
C PRO A 71 3.06 5.52 18.24
N ALA A 72 2.69 6.72 17.77
CA ALA A 72 1.77 7.63 18.46
C ALA A 72 0.28 7.30 18.23
N ARG A 73 -0.05 6.19 17.54
CA ARG A 73 -1.43 5.81 17.29
C ARG A 73 -2.11 5.41 18.60
N ALA A 74 -3.25 6.04 18.90
CA ALA A 74 -4.00 5.81 20.13
C ALA A 74 -4.49 4.35 20.28
N LEU A 75 -4.88 3.72 19.17
CA LEU A 75 -5.31 2.32 19.12
C LEU A 75 -4.36 1.53 18.23
N LYS A 76 -3.56 0.65 18.85
CA LYS A 76 -2.69 -0.28 18.11
C LYS A 76 -3.56 -1.40 17.53
N LEU A 77 -3.37 -1.66 16.25
CA LEU A 77 -4.00 -2.75 15.52
C LEU A 77 -3.10 -3.96 15.70
N LYS A 78 -3.72 -5.13 15.78
CA LYS A 78 -2.99 -6.39 15.80
C LYS A 78 -2.52 -6.69 14.39
N ILE A 79 -1.33 -6.21 14.04
CA ILE A 79 -0.68 -6.58 12.79
C ILE A 79 -0.17 -8.00 12.95
N ASP A 80 -0.57 -8.87 12.04
CA ASP A 80 -0.02 -10.21 11.95
C ASP A 80 1.38 -10.14 11.32
N HIS A 81 2.40 -10.49 12.11
CA HIS A 81 3.80 -10.42 11.67
C HIS A 81 4.07 -11.36 10.49
N GLU A 82 3.34 -12.46 10.35
CA GLU A 82 3.47 -13.35 9.19
C GLU A 82 2.98 -12.66 7.94
N THR A 83 1.83 -11.99 8.00
CA THR A 83 1.29 -11.15 6.91
C THR A 83 2.26 -10.03 6.54
N TYR A 84 2.97 -9.45 7.50
CA TYR A 84 3.97 -8.41 7.21
C TYR A 84 5.26 -8.94 6.53
N LYS A 85 5.59 -10.24 6.64
CA LYS A 85 6.74 -10.83 5.92
C LYS A 85 6.58 -10.72 4.41
N TRP A 86 5.36 -10.79 3.90
CA TRP A 86 5.05 -10.72 2.47
C TRP A 86 5.37 -9.36 1.84
N ARG A 87 5.74 -8.35 2.64
CA ARG A 87 6.23 -7.05 2.17
C ARG A 87 7.40 -7.17 1.19
N HIS A 88 8.26 -8.18 1.33
CA HIS A 88 9.38 -8.38 0.39
C HIS A 88 8.92 -8.66 -1.05
N LEU A 89 7.69 -9.18 -1.26
CA LEU A 89 7.15 -9.41 -2.59
C LEU A 89 6.79 -8.10 -3.28
N ILE A 90 6.26 -7.15 -2.51
CA ILE A 90 5.99 -5.78 -2.97
C ILE A 90 7.32 -5.12 -3.36
N GLU A 91 8.37 -5.27 -2.53
CA GLU A 91 9.70 -4.73 -2.84
C GLU A 91 10.34 -5.38 -4.09
N ASN A 92 10.18 -6.69 -4.28
CA ASN A 92 10.64 -7.39 -5.47
C ASN A 92 9.95 -6.88 -6.74
N PHE A 93 8.65 -6.63 -6.68
CA PHE A 93 7.89 -6.05 -7.78
C PHE A 93 8.42 -4.67 -8.16
N PHE A 94 8.64 -3.79 -7.19
CA PHE A 94 9.26 -2.49 -7.46
C PHE A 94 10.68 -2.61 -7.98
N CYS A 95 11.45 -3.59 -7.49
CA CYS A 95 12.79 -3.83 -7.99
C CYS A 95 12.78 -4.16 -9.49
N MET A 96 11.84 -5.01 -9.92
CA MET A 96 11.59 -5.29 -11.34
C MET A 96 11.19 -4.02 -12.09
N LEU A 97 10.26 -3.22 -11.55
CA LEU A 97 9.80 -1.99 -12.18
C LEU A 97 10.94 -0.97 -12.39
N ARG A 98 11.86 -0.85 -11.41
CA ARG A 98 13.06 -0.02 -11.50
C ARG A 98 14.00 -0.51 -12.61
N GLY A 99 14.21 -1.83 -12.70
CA GLY A 99 15.04 -2.44 -13.74
C GLY A 99 14.48 -2.20 -15.15
N HIS A 100 13.15 -2.12 -15.28
CA HIS A 100 12.49 -1.95 -16.57
C HIS A 100 12.35 -0.48 -17.01
N PHE A 101 12.11 0.45 -16.07
CA PHE A 101 11.78 1.84 -16.39
C PHE A 101 12.81 2.89 -15.94
N GLY A 102 13.85 2.53 -15.19
CA GLY A 102 14.87 3.49 -14.73
C GLY A 102 14.32 4.62 -13.85
N MET A 103 13.21 4.40 -13.15
CA MET A 103 12.54 5.41 -12.30
C MET A 103 12.86 5.23 -10.81
N GLY A 104 13.00 6.35 -10.08
CA GLY A 104 13.03 6.36 -8.62
C GLY A 104 11.61 6.53 -8.06
N SER A 105 11.10 5.56 -7.29
CA SER A 105 9.76 5.64 -6.69
C SER A 105 9.78 5.56 -5.17
N GLU A 106 8.90 6.32 -4.53
CA GLU A 106 8.56 6.20 -3.11
C GLU A 106 7.60 5.03 -2.87
N ARG A 107 7.76 4.33 -1.74
CA ARG A 107 7.30 2.96 -1.47
C ARG A 107 5.79 2.86 -1.15
N PHE A 108 5.19 1.69 -1.46
CA PHE A 108 3.94 1.20 -0.83
C PHE A 108 4.16 0.77 0.60
#